data_AF-A0A4Q6BMY8-F1
#
_entry.id   AF-A0A4Q6BMY8-F1
#
_cell.length_a   1.000
_cell.length_b   1.000
_cell.length_c   1.000
_cell.angle_alpha   90.00
_cell.angle_beta   90.00
_cell.angle_gamma   90.00
#
_symmetry.space_group_name_H-M   'P 1'
#
loop_
_entity.id
_entity.type
_entity.pdbx_description
1 polymer ?
#
loop_
_entity_poly.entity_id
_entity_poly.type
_entity_poly.pdbx_seq_one_letter_code
_entity_poly.pdbx_strand_id
1 'polypeptide(L)'
;MIHQFDSPTSCHLNYRRQGLSIYRALIPLSALFLALALAGCGSDNDNEGNNRKPAGKTVLETNVGTYEIRPYKEPCQREPRDFCLVGDDGSGVAKRMYSDIEGLPYVWGRIRTAEIQADRVEDTPGGQQRYEYKLVRLLTDLPMPALTQFEINVDQNDVAASESCEFQLLDEVSFKAPDTTVCAKMNTELNTGLPTRAVFSFTGNEAAPIELIDTKSPIIPAK
;
A
#
# COMPACT_ATOMS: atom_id res chain seq x y z
N MET A 1 -31.27 33.06 -25.04
CA MET A 1 -30.12 33.94 -24.78
C MET A 1 -28.92 33.01 -24.61
N ILE A 2 -27.97 33.06 -25.53
CA ILE A 2 -26.84 32.11 -25.56
C ILE A 2 -25.61 32.87 -25.08
N HIS A 3 -24.98 32.39 -24.01
CA HIS A 3 -23.65 32.84 -23.62
C HIS A 3 -22.64 31.77 -24.01
N GLN A 4 -22.02 31.96 -25.17
CA GLN A 4 -20.64 31.52 -25.38
C GLN A 4 -19.75 32.25 -24.38
N PHE A 5 -18.77 31.55 -23.82
CA PHE A 5 -17.58 32.18 -23.26
C PHE A 5 -16.36 31.41 -23.76
N ASP A 6 -15.44 32.16 -24.36
CA ASP A 6 -14.26 31.64 -25.04
C ASP A 6 -13.17 31.19 -24.07
N SER A 7 -12.43 30.16 -24.46
CA SER A 7 -11.15 29.79 -23.83
C SER A 7 -10.06 30.81 -24.16
N PRO A 8 -9.20 31.17 -23.18
CA PRO A 8 -7.86 31.68 -23.46
C PRO A 8 -6.78 30.64 -23.09
N THR A 9 -6.12 30.15 -24.14
CA THR A 9 -4.66 29.89 -24.24
C THR A 9 -3.81 29.81 -22.98
N SER A 10 -3.24 28.61 -22.77
CA SER A 10 -1.80 28.33 -22.56
C SER A 10 -0.93 29.44 -21.91
N CYS A 11 -0.53 29.21 -20.66
CA CYS A 11 0.58 29.92 -20.03
C CYS A 11 1.74 28.94 -19.77
N HIS A 12 2.81 29.06 -20.56
CA HIS A 12 4.09 28.40 -20.29
C HIS A 12 4.69 28.89 -18.97
N LEU A 13 4.81 28.03 -17.97
CA LEU A 13 5.58 28.32 -16.76
C LEU A 13 7.08 28.07 -17.01
N ASN A 14 7.84 29.16 -17.05
CA ASN A 14 9.27 29.16 -17.31
C ASN A 14 10.08 28.50 -16.17
N TYR A 15 11.00 27.62 -16.56
CA TYR A 15 11.88 26.87 -15.67
C TYR A 15 13.00 27.77 -15.10
N ARG A 16 12.77 28.42 -13.95
CA ARG A 16 13.75 29.32 -13.35
C ARG A 16 14.75 28.56 -12.47
N ARG A 17 15.84 28.06 -13.08
CA ARG A 17 17.03 27.59 -12.35
C ARG A 17 17.53 28.69 -11.40
N GLN A 18 17.54 28.41 -10.10
CA GLN A 18 18.41 29.11 -9.15
C GLN A 18 19.47 28.11 -8.70
N GLY A 19 20.74 28.43 -8.96
CA GLY A 19 21.87 27.61 -8.54
C GLY A 19 22.33 28.03 -7.15
N LEU A 20 22.55 27.05 -6.27
CA LEU A 20 23.48 27.20 -5.16
C LEU A 20 24.71 26.32 -5.43
N SER A 21 25.82 26.99 -5.72
CA SER A 21 27.12 26.65 -5.10
C SER A 21 26.93 26.72 -3.57
N ILE A 22 27.59 25.99 -2.68
CA ILE A 22 28.96 25.47 -2.59
C ILE A 22 28.88 24.09 -1.86
N TYR A 23 29.92 23.28 -1.57
CA TYR A 23 31.37 23.46 -1.47
C TYR A 23 32.13 22.26 -2.08
N ARG A 24 33.47 22.33 -2.11
CA ARG A 24 34.38 21.19 -2.32
C ARG A 24 34.71 20.52 -0.98
N ALA A 25 34.77 19.19 -0.95
CA ALA A 25 35.53 18.43 0.03
C ALA A 25 36.22 17.24 -0.66
N LEU A 26 37.42 17.47 -1.20
CA LEU A 26 38.33 16.41 -1.64
C LEU A 26 39.08 15.90 -0.41
N ILE A 27 38.97 14.60 -0.10
CA ILE A 27 39.85 13.91 0.84
C ILE A 27 40.68 12.91 0.02
N PRO A 28 42.02 13.01 0.02
CA PRO A 28 42.87 12.22 -0.88
C PRO A 28 43.18 10.81 -0.36
N LEU A 29 43.57 9.93 -1.30
CA LEU A 29 44.11 8.60 -1.01
C LEU A 29 45.48 8.68 -0.30
N SER A 30 45.59 8.02 0.85
CA SER A 30 46.84 7.42 1.39
C SER A 30 46.52 6.72 2.72
N ALA A 31 47.09 5.58 3.10
CA ALA A 31 47.80 4.52 2.37
C ALA A 31 47.88 3.29 3.32
N LEU A 32 48.16 2.11 2.75
CA LEU A 32 49.02 1.07 3.33
C LEU A 32 48.86 0.70 4.83
N PHE A 33 48.26 -0.46 5.11
CA PHE A 33 48.85 -1.39 6.08
C PHE A 33 48.74 -2.84 5.60
N LEU A 34 49.87 -3.54 5.61
CA LEU A 34 50.07 -4.89 5.09
C LEU A 34 50.74 -5.73 6.18
N ALA A 35 49.99 -6.63 6.81
CA ALA A 35 50.43 -7.63 7.78
C ALA A 35 49.20 -8.47 8.21
N LEU A 36 49.27 -9.76 8.51
CA LEU A 36 50.30 -10.78 8.26
C LEU A 36 49.59 -12.14 8.38
N ALA A 37 50.05 -13.17 7.66
CA ALA A 37 49.49 -14.50 7.81
C ALA A 37 49.91 -15.13 9.15
N LEU A 38 48.97 -15.79 9.83
CA LEU A 38 49.28 -16.87 10.78
C LEU A 38 48.43 -18.09 10.41
N ALA A 39 49.12 -19.17 10.07
CA ALA A 39 48.50 -20.47 9.87
C ALA A 39 48.06 -21.04 11.23
N GLY A 40 46.76 -21.31 11.38
CA GLY A 40 46.22 -22.13 12.46
C GLY A 40 45.87 -23.51 11.93
N CYS A 41 46.82 -24.45 12.00
CA CYS A 41 46.54 -25.85 11.69
C CYS A 41 46.11 -26.58 12.97
N GLY A 42 44.82 -26.90 13.08
CA GLY A 42 44.26 -27.89 14.00
C GLY A 42 43.24 -28.69 13.19
N SER A 43 43.47 -29.97 12.88
CA SER A 43 43.64 -31.13 13.76
C SER A 43 42.36 -31.43 14.53
N ASP A 44 41.62 -32.38 13.95
CA ASP A 44 40.66 -33.31 14.54
C ASP A 44 39.60 -32.75 15.51
N ASN A 45 38.33 -32.87 15.12
CA ASN A 45 37.60 -34.11 15.39
C ASN A 45 36.28 -34.13 14.63
N ASP A 46 35.91 -35.31 14.12
CA ASP A 46 34.59 -35.55 13.55
C ASP A 46 33.53 -35.31 14.61
N ASN A 47 32.64 -34.36 14.34
CA ASN A 47 31.40 -34.23 15.06
C ASN A 47 30.29 -34.08 14.02
N GLU A 48 29.60 -35.19 13.72
CA GLU A 48 28.30 -35.23 13.03
C GLU A 48 27.19 -34.58 13.88
N GLY A 49 27.48 -33.42 14.46
CA GLY A 49 26.49 -32.48 14.90
C GLY A 49 25.75 -32.01 13.65
N ASN A 50 24.50 -32.44 13.54
CA ASN A 50 23.63 -32.25 12.38
C ASN A 50 23.45 -30.75 12.11
N ASN A 51 24.38 -30.16 11.35
CA ASN A 51 24.39 -28.79 10.88
C ASN A 51 23.29 -28.63 9.81
N ARG A 52 22.05 -28.72 10.27
CA ARG A 52 20.90 -28.08 9.63
C ARG A 52 21.19 -26.59 9.64
N LYS A 53 21.95 -26.16 8.64
CA LYS A 53 21.96 -24.78 8.13
C LYS A 53 20.50 -24.32 8.19
N PRO A 54 20.15 -23.27 8.97
CA PRO A 54 18.76 -22.88 9.13
C PRO A 54 18.20 -22.71 7.72
N ALA A 55 17.09 -23.41 7.44
CA ALA A 55 16.59 -23.53 6.08
C ALA A 55 16.38 -22.12 5.54
N GLY A 56 17.24 -21.75 4.59
CA GLY A 56 17.27 -20.40 4.09
C GLY A 56 16.06 -20.21 3.20
N LYS A 57 15.29 -19.15 3.45
CA LYS A 57 14.31 -18.61 2.51
C LYS A 57 14.90 -18.67 1.10
N THR A 58 14.34 -19.52 0.26
CA THR A 58 14.80 -19.73 -1.11
C THR A 58 13.89 -18.95 -2.04
N VAL A 59 14.46 -18.06 -2.85
CA VAL A 59 13.71 -17.40 -3.94
C VAL A 59 13.66 -18.37 -5.11
N LEU A 60 12.46 -18.77 -5.50
CA LEU A 60 12.20 -19.69 -6.61
C LEU A 60 12.08 -18.96 -7.94
N GLU A 61 11.51 -17.76 -7.92
CA GLU A 61 11.15 -16.97 -9.09
C GLU A 61 11.07 -15.49 -8.69
N THR A 62 11.53 -14.59 -9.55
CA THR A 62 11.44 -13.13 -9.36
C THR A 62 10.86 -12.52 -10.62
N ASN A 63 9.73 -11.81 -10.48
CA ASN A 63 9.11 -11.06 -11.56
C ASN A 63 9.00 -9.58 -11.18
N VAL A 64 9.19 -8.67 -12.14
CA VAL A 64 8.98 -7.23 -11.94
C VAL A 64 7.88 -6.77 -12.89
N GLY A 65 6.83 -6.15 -12.33
CA GLY A 65 5.67 -5.67 -13.07
C GLY A 65 5.30 -4.24 -12.70
N THR A 66 4.54 -3.57 -13.57
CA THR A 66 3.90 -2.28 -13.27
C THR A 66 2.48 -2.53 -12.79
N TYR A 67 2.07 -1.86 -11.70
CA TYR A 67 0.75 -2.04 -11.09
C TYR A 67 0.15 -0.69 -10.67
N GLU A 68 -1.17 -0.59 -10.70
CA GLU A 68 -1.94 0.51 -10.12
C GLU A 68 -2.32 0.19 -8.66
N ILE A 69 -2.00 1.15 -7.79
CA ILE A 69 -2.29 1.15 -6.35
C ILE A 69 -3.57 1.91 -6.10
N ARG A 70 -4.53 1.19 -5.50
CA ARG A 70 -5.82 1.77 -5.12
C ARG A 70 -5.65 2.84 -4.03
N PRO A 71 -6.40 3.95 -4.13
CA PRO A 71 -6.34 5.07 -3.19
C PRO A 71 -7.01 4.80 -1.83
N TYR A 72 -7.65 3.63 -1.67
CA TYR A 72 -8.22 3.16 -0.41
C TYR A 72 -7.78 1.72 -0.14
N LYS A 73 -7.68 1.34 1.14
CA LYS A 73 -7.58 -0.07 1.54
C LYS A 73 -8.98 -0.64 1.62
N GLU A 74 -9.25 -1.63 0.77
CA GLU A 74 -10.39 -2.53 0.95
C GLU A 74 -9.98 -3.62 1.96
N PRO A 75 -10.85 -4.05 2.90
CA PRO A 75 -10.51 -5.10 3.86
C PRO A 75 -10.22 -6.45 3.18
N CYS A 76 -8.96 -6.68 2.78
CA CYS A 76 -8.48 -7.90 2.12
C CYS A 76 -8.57 -9.17 3.02
N GLN A 77 -9.21 -9.10 4.19
CA GLN A 77 -9.27 -10.15 5.21
C GLN A 77 -10.48 -11.11 5.07
N ARG A 78 -11.53 -10.72 4.33
CA ARG A 78 -12.75 -11.55 4.16
C ARG A 78 -12.89 -12.22 2.80
N GLU A 79 -12.31 -11.63 1.76
CA GLU A 79 -12.09 -12.29 0.48
C GLU A 79 -10.78 -13.09 0.51
N PRO A 80 -10.55 -14.03 -0.43
CA PRO A 80 -9.20 -14.53 -0.70
C PRO A 80 -8.23 -13.35 -0.88
N ARG A 81 -6.97 -13.53 -0.49
CA ARG A 81 -5.94 -12.46 -0.42
C ARG A 81 -5.54 -11.83 -1.78
N ASP A 82 -6.34 -12.06 -2.82
CA ASP A 82 -5.97 -12.09 -4.22
C ASP A 82 -6.52 -10.90 -5.02
N PHE A 83 -6.97 -9.81 -4.38
CA PHE A 83 -7.77 -8.77 -5.06
C PHE A 83 -7.27 -7.31 -4.98
N CYS A 84 -6.36 -6.98 -4.07
CA CYS A 84 -6.17 -5.56 -3.69
C CYS A 84 -5.34 -4.71 -4.68
N LEU A 85 -4.41 -5.29 -5.48
CA LEU A 85 -3.79 -4.61 -6.63
C LEU A 85 -4.73 -4.51 -7.83
N VAL A 86 -4.56 -3.49 -8.68
CA VAL A 86 -5.08 -3.50 -10.05
C VAL A 86 -3.88 -3.61 -10.99
N GLY A 87 -3.74 -4.74 -11.69
CA GLY A 87 -2.81 -4.88 -12.80
C GLY A 87 -3.41 -4.29 -14.07
N ASP A 88 -2.57 -3.68 -14.90
CA ASP A 88 -2.90 -3.27 -16.27
C ASP A 88 -1.86 -3.89 -17.21
N ASP A 89 -2.24 -5.00 -17.86
CA ASP A 89 -1.33 -5.78 -18.71
C ASP A 89 -2.00 -6.42 -19.94
N GLY A 90 -3.33 -6.31 -20.08
CA GLY A 90 -4.10 -6.96 -21.14
C GLY A 90 -4.00 -8.50 -21.17
N SER A 91 -3.43 -9.15 -20.13
CA SER A 91 -3.08 -10.57 -20.12
C SER A 91 -4.14 -11.45 -19.46
N GLY A 92 -4.96 -10.88 -18.58
CA GLY A 92 -6.08 -11.56 -17.93
C GLY A 92 -5.72 -12.48 -16.76
N VAL A 93 -4.53 -12.35 -16.18
CA VAL A 93 -4.07 -13.15 -15.01
C VAL A 93 -4.41 -12.45 -13.69
N ALA A 94 -4.75 -13.23 -12.64
CA ALA A 94 -5.26 -12.73 -11.35
C ALA A 94 -4.18 -12.18 -10.38
N LYS A 95 -4.62 -11.40 -9.37
CA LYS A 95 -3.82 -10.45 -8.53
C LYS A 95 -3.48 -10.99 -7.12
N ARG A 96 -2.67 -10.27 -6.29
CA ARG A 96 -2.42 -10.55 -4.83
C ARG A 96 -1.86 -9.39 -3.96
N MET A 97 -2.58 -9.04 -2.87
CA MET A 97 -2.23 -8.24 -1.64
C MET A 97 -1.59 -6.84 -1.71
N TYR A 98 -2.03 -5.93 -0.81
CA TYR A 98 -1.42 -4.58 -0.58
C TYR A 98 -0.89 -4.29 0.84
N SER A 99 -0.96 -5.23 1.78
CA SER A 99 -0.49 -5.02 3.16
C SER A 99 1.03 -5.04 3.32
N ASP A 100 1.74 -5.81 2.48
CA ASP A 100 3.10 -6.27 2.78
C ASP A 100 4.13 -5.93 1.68
N ILE A 101 3.92 -4.83 0.94
CA ILE A 101 4.91 -4.37 -0.05
C ILE A 101 6.04 -3.62 0.66
N GLU A 102 7.21 -4.26 0.77
CA GLU A 102 8.40 -3.69 1.38
C GLU A 102 8.76 -2.36 0.70
N GLY A 103 8.85 -1.30 1.51
CA GLY A 103 9.26 0.03 1.05
C GLY A 103 8.16 0.88 0.39
N LEU A 104 6.90 0.42 0.31
CA LEU A 104 5.79 1.25 -0.17
C LEU A 104 5.21 2.13 0.95
N PRO A 105 5.37 3.47 0.93
CA PRO A 105 4.72 4.35 1.89
C PRO A 105 3.25 4.54 1.48
N TYR A 106 2.36 3.61 1.86
CA TYR A 106 0.94 3.72 1.53
C TYR A 106 0.32 5.01 2.12
N VAL A 107 -0.48 5.73 1.32
CA VAL A 107 -1.18 6.95 1.71
C VAL A 107 -2.58 6.91 1.10
N TRP A 108 -3.59 7.13 1.94
CA TRP A 108 -4.99 7.20 1.54
C TRP A 108 -5.26 8.40 0.61
N GLY A 109 -6.17 8.23 -0.34
CA GLY A 109 -6.54 9.28 -1.30
C GLY A 109 -5.51 9.54 -2.40
N ARG A 110 -4.59 8.61 -2.68
CA ARG A 110 -3.56 8.77 -3.71
C ARG A 110 -3.59 7.65 -4.76
N ILE A 111 -3.76 8.03 -6.03
CA ILE A 111 -3.64 7.16 -7.20
C ILE A 111 -2.15 7.03 -7.52
N ARG A 112 -1.63 5.81 -7.55
CA ARG A 112 -0.22 5.57 -7.86
C ARG A 112 -0.07 4.44 -8.86
N THR A 113 0.92 4.56 -9.72
CA THR A 113 1.47 3.41 -10.45
C THR A 113 2.90 3.17 -9.98
N ALA A 114 3.27 1.89 -9.85
CA ALA A 114 4.55 1.49 -9.28
C ALA A 114 5.13 0.27 -10.00
N GLU A 115 6.45 0.21 -10.11
CA GLU A 115 7.15 -1.03 -10.38
C GLU A 115 7.35 -1.79 -9.07
N ILE A 116 6.83 -3.02 -9.01
CA ILE A 116 6.92 -3.91 -7.86
C ILE A 116 7.62 -5.18 -8.30
N GLN A 117 8.60 -5.60 -7.49
CA GLN A 117 9.21 -6.91 -7.55
C GLN A 117 8.35 -7.88 -6.73
N ALA A 118 7.92 -8.97 -7.36
CA ALA A 118 7.24 -10.08 -6.72
C ALA A 118 8.19 -11.30 -6.71
N ASP A 119 8.68 -11.65 -5.53
CA ASP A 119 9.49 -12.84 -5.31
C ASP A 119 8.59 -13.99 -4.86
N ARG A 120 8.60 -15.09 -5.61
CA ARG A 120 8.04 -16.37 -5.15
C ARG A 120 9.08 -17.05 -4.28
N VAL A 121 8.74 -17.32 -3.03
CA VAL A 121 9.70 -17.77 -2.02
C VAL A 121 9.19 -18.99 -1.26
N GLU A 122 10.13 -19.80 -0.79
CA GLU A 122 9.87 -21.03 -0.04
C GLU A 122 10.73 -21.04 1.23
N ASP A 123 10.12 -21.27 2.40
CA ASP A 123 10.84 -21.22 3.69
C ASP A 123 11.79 -22.42 3.89
N THR A 124 11.47 -23.56 3.27
CA THR A 124 12.25 -24.80 3.31
C THR A 124 12.12 -25.49 1.96
N PRO A 125 13.15 -26.15 1.40
CA PRO A 125 13.03 -26.88 0.13
C PRO A 125 11.84 -27.85 0.10
N GLY A 126 10.90 -27.64 -0.83
CA GLY A 126 9.64 -28.40 -0.95
C GLY A 126 8.55 -28.03 0.06
N GLY A 127 8.69 -26.89 0.75
CA GLY A 127 7.77 -26.38 1.78
C GLY A 127 6.63 -25.53 1.23
N GLN A 128 5.99 -24.77 2.13
CA GLN A 128 4.96 -23.81 1.71
C GLN A 128 5.61 -22.65 0.94
N GLN A 129 5.02 -22.34 -0.21
CA GLN A 129 5.42 -21.22 -1.05
C GLN A 129 4.52 -20.01 -0.79
N ARG A 130 5.13 -18.82 -0.68
CA ARG A 130 4.44 -17.54 -0.63
C ARG A 130 5.01 -16.57 -1.66
N TYR A 131 4.37 -15.42 -1.83
CA TYR A 131 4.96 -14.28 -2.50
C TYR A 131 5.37 -13.24 -1.46
N GLU A 132 6.51 -12.61 -1.69
CA GLU A 132 6.94 -11.40 -0.99
C GLU A 132 7.10 -10.28 -2.03
N TYR A 133 6.70 -9.06 -1.66
CA TYR A 133 6.60 -7.93 -2.59
C TYR A 133 7.51 -6.81 -2.13
N LYS A 134 8.19 -6.15 -3.07
CA LYS A 134 9.08 -5.03 -2.81
C LYS A 134 8.87 -3.92 -3.82
N LEU A 135 8.77 -2.68 -3.35
CA LEU A 135 8.75 -1.51 -4.22
C LEU A 135 10.10 -1.37 -4.91
N VAL A 136 10.12 -1.39 -6.24
CA VAL A 136 11.30 -1.03 -7.05
C VAL A 136 11.34 0.49 -7.23
N ARG A 137 10.22 1.09 -7.68
CA ARG A 137 10.03 2.55 -7.75
C ARG A 137 8.56 2.92 -7.90
N LEU A 138 8.18 4.10 -7.39
CA LEU A 138 6.95 4.77 -7.81
C LEU A 138 7.15 5.39 -9.19
N LEU A 139 6.19 5.17 -10.10
CA LEU A 139 6.15 5.76 -11.43
C LEU A 139 5.27 7.00 -11.46
N THR A 140 4.11 6.94 -10.81
CA THR A 140 3.21 8.09 -10.62
C THR A 140 2.72 8.14 -9.19
N ASP A 141 2.44 9.35 -8.69
CA ASP A 141 1.80 9.56 -7.40
C ASP A 141 0.95 10.84 -7.45
N LEU A 142 -0.37 10.69 -7.59
CA LEU A 142 -1.32 11.78 -7.79
C LEU A 142 -2.42 11.75 -6.71
N PRO A 143 -2.93 12.90 -6.25
CA PRO A 143 -4.13 12.91 -5.41
C PRO A 143 -5.33 12.40 -6.21
N MET A 144 -6.15 11.56 -5.58
CA MET A 144 -7.46 11.18 -6.09
C MET A 144 -8.35 12.43 -6.13
N PRO A 145 -9.02 12.76 -7.26
CA PRO A 145 -9.88 13.93 -7.34
C PRO A 145 -10.95 13.95 -6.24
N ALA A 146 -11.11 15.11 -5.62
CA ALA A 146 -12.15 15.35 -4.64
C ALA A 146 -13.55 15.03 -5.21
N LEU A 147 -14.48 14.64 -4.32
CA LEU A 147 -15.81 14.15 -4.62
C LEU A 147 -15.87 12.78 -5.33
N THR A 148 -14.73 12.17 -5.67
CA THR A 148 -14.70 10.79 -6.18
C THR A 148 -15.20 9.84 -5.10
N GLN A 149 -16.19 9.00 -5.43
CA GLN A 149 -16.80 8.08 -4.47
C GLN A 149 -16.24 6.66 -4.61
N PHE A 150 -16.25 5.91 -3.51
CA PHE A 150 -15.94 4.49 -3.49
C PHE A 150 -16.81 3.75 -2.45
N GLU A 151 -17.03 2.46 -2.67
CA GLU A 151 -17.77 1.61 -1.73
C GLU A 151 -16.81 0.58 -1.14
N ILE A 152 -16.92 0.32 0.16
CA ILE A 152 -16.27 -0.83 0.83
C ILE A 152 -17.27 -1.50 1.77
N ASN A 153 -17.12 -2.81 1.95
CA ASN A 153 -17.82 -3.52 3.01
C ASN A 153 -17.00 -3.39 4.30
N VAL A 154 -17.65 -3.01 5.40
CA VAL A 154 -17.05 -2.79 6.72
C VAL A 154 -17.93 -3.37 7.82
N ASP A 155 -17.33 -3.76 8.93
CA ASP A 155 -18.03 -4.12 10.16
C ASP A 155 -17.40 -3.48 11.41
N GLN A 156 -17.87 -3.88 12.59
CA GLN A 156 -17.34 -3.44 13.90
C GLN A 156 -15.84 -3.72 14.12
N ASN A 157 -15.21 -4.65 13.38
CA ASN A 157 -13.76 -4.87 13.44
C ASN A 157 -13.00 -3.94 12.47
N ASP A 158 -13.64 -3.50 11.38
CA ASP A 158 -13.04 -2.59 10.41
C ASP A 158 -13.18 -1.10 10.83
N VAL A 159 -14.15 -0.76 11.70
CA VAL A 159 -14.44 0.62 12.09
C VAL A 159 -14.55 0.78 13.61
N ALA A 160 -13.59 1.51 14.18
CA ALA A 160 -13.68 2.01 15.55
C ALA A 160 -14.55 3.27 15.59
N ALA A 161 -15.57 3.27 16.45
CA ALA A 161 -16.45 4.42 16.68
C ALA A 161 -15.93 5.29 17.84
N SER A 162 -16.11 6.61 17.74
CA SER A 162 -16.00 7.54 18.87
C SER A 162 -17.35 8.22 19.15
N GLU A 163 -17.48 8.83 20.32
CA GLU A 163 -18.74 9.42 20.82
C GLU A 163 -19.26 10.61 19.98
N SER A 164 -18.45 11.16 19.06
CA SER A 164 -18.71 12.42 18.35
C SER A 164 -19.02 12.27 16.84
N CYS A 165 -19.46 11.09 16.38
CA CYS A 165 -19.64 10.79 14.94
C CYS A 165 -18.34 10.89 14.11
N GLU A 166 -17.20 10.84 14.80
CA GLU A 166 -15.88 10.64 14.23
C GLU A 166 -15.51 9.16 14.37
N PHE A 167 -15.00 8.57 13.31
CA PHE A 167 -14.73 7.15 13.20
C PHE A 167 -13.31 6.94 12.70
N GLN A 168 -12.73 5.77 12.96
CA GLN A 168 -11.45 5.36 12.41
C GLN A 168 -11.63 4.05 11.63
N LEU A 169 -11.30 4.07 10.35
CA LEU A 169 -11.32 2.90 9.47
C LEU A 169 -9.95 2.22 9.52
N LEU A 170 -9.96 0.91 9.79
CA LEU A 170 -8.79 0.01 9.83
C LEU A 170 -7.66 0.50 10.75
N ASP A 171 -8.00 1.20 11.84
CA ASP A 171 -7.06 1.89 12.75
C ASP A 171 -6.07 2.86 12.05
N GLU A 172 -6.36 3.27 10.81
CA GLU A 172 -5.43 4.04 9.97
C GLU A 172 -5.96 5.42 9.56
N VAL A 173 -7.23 5.53 9.21
CA VAL A 173 -7.79 6.76 8.63
C VAL A 173 -9.03 7.22 9.37
N SER A 174 -8.99 8.45 9.88
CA SER A 174 -10.13 9.09 10.50
C SER A 174 -11.09 9.64 9.47
N PHE A 175 -12.39 9.48 9.70
CA PHE A 175 -13.46 10.04 8.88
C PHE A 175 -14.62 10.51 9.76
N LYS A 176 -15.50 11.35 9.19
CA LYS A 176 -16.71 11.82 9.87
C LYS A 176 -17.95 11.45 9.08
N ALA A 177 -19.08 11.33 9.78
CA ALA A 177 -20.39 11.39 9.15
C ALA A 177 -20.81 12.88 8.96
N PRO A 178 -21.49 13.23 7.85
CA PRO A 178 -21.84 14.60 7.50
C PRO A 178 -22.97 15.15 8.36
N ASP A 179 -23.83 14.26 8.87
CA ASP A 179 -24.92 14.59 9.78
C ASP A 179 -25.23 13.46 10.77
N THR A 180 -26.11 13.77 11.73
CA THR A 180 -26.54 12.85 12.79
C THR A 180 -27.36 11.66 12.29
N THR A 181 -28.01 11.76 11.12
CA THR A 181 -28.78 10.69 10.49
C THR A 181 -27.85 9.63 9.91
N VAL A 182 -26.85 10.06 9.12
CA VAL A 182 -25.83 9.16 8.56
C VAL A 182 -24.99 8.53 9.69
N CYS A 183 -24.66 9.31 10.72
CA CYS A 183 -23.99 8.80 11.92
C CYS A 183 -24.82 7.73 12.67
N ALA A 184 -26.10 8.00 12.94
CA ALA A 184 -26.97 7.05 13.61
C ALA A 184 -27.13 5.77 12.78
N LYS A 185 -27.26 5.89 11.45
CA LYS A 185 -27.34 4.77 10.53
C LYS A 185 -26.06 3.92 10.56
N MET A 186 -24.88 4.54 10.47
CA MET A 186 -23.59 3.83 10.60
C MET A 186 -23.48 3.08 11.93
N ASN A 187 -23.80 3.73 13.05
CA ASN A 187 -23.77 3.10 14.36
C ASN A 187 -24.79 1.94 14.47
N THR A 188 -26.01 2.09 13.96
CA THR A 188 -27.01 1.01 13.95
C THR A 188 -26.52 -0.19 13.14
N GLU A 189 -25.97 0.05 11.95
CA GLU A 189 -25.48 -0.98 11.04
C GLU A 189 -24.26 -1.73 11.63
N LEU A 190 -23.25 -1.02 12.17
CA LEU A 190 -22.09 -1.62 12.84
C LEU A 190 -22.51 -2.50 14.04
N ASN A 191 -23.49 -2.06 14.84
CA ASN A 191 -24.03 -2.81 15.97
C ASN A 191 -24.77 -4.10 15.58
N THR A 192 -25.08 -4.33 14.29
CA THR A 192 -25.60 -5.63 13.84
C THR A 192 -24.54 -6.72 13.82
N GLY A 193 -23.25 -6.35 13.79
CA GLY A 193 -22.13 -7.27 13.55
C GLY A 193 -22.08 -7.85 12.13
N LEU A 194 -22.94 -7.40 11.22
CA LEU A 194 -22.95 -7.82 9.81
C LEU A 194 -22.10 -6.88 8.95
N PRO A 195 -21.44 -7.39 7.88
CA PRO A 195 -20.75 -6.53 6.91
C PRO A 195 -21.73 -5.57 6.23
N THR A 196 -21.56 -4.29 6.52
CA THR A 196 -22.35 -3.18 5.98
C THR A 196 -21.58 -2.53 4.85
N ARG A 197 -22.26 -2.13 3.78
CA ARG A 197 -21.58 -1.43 2.69
C ARG A 197 -21.56 0.08 2.95
N ALA A 198 -20.41 0.62 3.30
CA ALA A 198 -20.21 2.04 3.47
C ALA A 198 -19.79 2.70 2.14
N VAL A 199 -20.38 3.85 1.83
CA VAL A 199 -20.07 4.68 0.66
C VAL A 199 -19.30 5.89 1.15
N PHE A 200 -18.08 6.07 0.67
CA PHE A 200 -17.20 7.17 1.03
C PHE A 200 -16.97 8.10 -0.16
N SER A 201 -16.56 9.33 0.11
CA SER A 201 -16.04 10.26 -0.89
C SER A 201 -14.69 10.81 -0.50
N PHE A 202 -13.79 10.97 -1.47
CA PHE A 202 -12.50 11.62 -1.25
C PHE A 202 -12.67 13.12 -1.10
N THR A 203 -12.09 13.70 -0.05
CA THR A 203 -12.20 15.14 0.25
C THR A 203 -11.19 15.99 -0.52
N GLY A 204 -10.10 15.39 -1.00
CA GLY A 204 -8.92 16.09 -1.52
C GLY A 204 -7.98 16.66 -0.44
N ASN A 205 -8.26 16.42 0.85
CA ASN A 205 -7.42 16.84 1.99
C ASN A 205 -6.70 15.63 2.61
N GLU A 206 -5.38 15.55 2.48
CA GLU A 206 -4.59 14.40 2.98
C GLU A 206 -4.74 14.13 4.50
N ALA A 207 -5.08 15.15 5.30
CA ALA A 207 -5.26 15.00 6.76
C ALA A 207 -6.63 14.41 7.15
N ALA A 208 -7.61 14.45 6.24
CA ALA A 208 -8.95 13.91 6.41
C ALA A 208 -9.44 13.42 5.04
N PRO A 209 -8.80 12.38 4.47
CA PRO A 209 -8.86 12.10 3.02
C PRO A 209 -10.20 11.58 2.55
N ILE A 210 -11.05 11.09 3.47
CA ILE A 210 -12.35 10.51 3.16
C ILE A 210 -13.44 11.03 4.11
N GLU A 211 -14.66 11.12 3.60
CA GLU A 211 -15.88 11.41 4.35
C GLU A 211 -16.92 10.32 4.05
N LEU A 212 -17.71 9.91 5.04
CA LEU A 212 -18.81 8.96 4.85
C LEU A 212 -19.97 9.66 4.15
N ILE A 213 -20.50 9.12 3.06
CA ILE A 213 -21.66 9.69 2.35
C ILE A 213 -22.96 8.99 2.76
N ASP A 214 -22.94 7.66 2.78
CA ASP A 214 -24.09 6.85 3.19
C ASP A 214 -23.63 5.44 3.60
N THR A 215 -24.51 4.68 4.24
CA THR A 215 -24.39 3.23 4.36
C THR A 215 -25.53 2.52 3.63
N LYS A 216 -25.27 1.34 3.10
CA LYS A 216 -26.29 0.47 2.52
C LYS A 216 -26.38 -0.79 3.38
N SER A 217 -27.59 -1.09 3.84
CA SER A 217 -27.85 -2.22 4.71
C SER A 217 -27.33 -3.53 4.10
N PRO A 218 -26.90 -4.50 4.93
CA PRO A 218 -26.30 -5.74 4.47
C PRO A 218 -27.21 -6.46 3.47
N ILE A 219 -26.63 -6.89 2.36
CA ILE A 219 -27.29 -7.81 1.43
C ILE A 219 -27.34 -9.17 2.11
N ILE A 220 -28.40 -9.44 2.86
CA ILE A 220 -28.65 -10.76 3.45
C ILE A 220 -28.88 -11.74 2.27
N PRO A 221 -28.02 -12.74 2.06
CA PRO A 221 -28.28 -13.75 1.05
C PRO A 221 -29.55 -14.52 1.42
N ALA A 222 -30.48 -14.63 0.47
CA ALA A 222 -31.65 -15.48 0.65
C ALA A 222 -31.20 -16.93 0.89
N LYS A 223 -31.79 -17.57 1.91
CA LYS A 223 -31.57 -18.98 2.25
C LYS A 223 -32.35 -19.90 1.31
#